data_AF-A0A4Y2FHB9-F1
#
_entry.id   AF-A0A4Y2FHB9-F1
#
_cell.length_a   1.000
_cell.length_b   1.000
_cell.length_c   1.000
_cell.angle_alpha   90.00
_cell.angle_beta   90.00
_cell.angle_gamma   90.00
#
_symmetry.space_group_name_H-M   'P 1'
#
loop_
_entity.id
_entity.type
_entity.pdbx_description
1 polymer ?
#
loop_
_entity_poly.entity_id
_entity_poly.type
_entity_poly.pdbx_seq_one_letter_code
_entity_poly.pdbx_strand_id
1 'polypeptide(L)'
;MQASTELVSKKKKGFFANLFSEDSKYNSLLMTKRKNVSVIEDVKRIKVFKKKESSRDYRIIRRYDVLTVQGCEKLIEPLSDARESVEKFVHAE
;
A
#
# COMPACT_ATOMS: atom_id res chain seq x y z
N MET A 1 -14.52 17.74 -22.59
CA MET A 1 -14.40 16.84 -21.41
C MET A 1 -13.05 16.10 -21.30
N GLN A 2 -12.01 16.43 -22.09
CA GLN A 2 -10.73 15.68 -22.12
C GLN A 2 -9.69 16.12 -21.06
N ALA A 3 -9.77 17.35 -20.54
CA ALA A 3 -8.78 17.91 -19.61
C ALA A 3 -8.77 17.21 -18.23
N SER A 4 -9.93 16.76 -17.76
CA SER A 4 -10.07 16.11 -16.44
C SER A 4 -9.42 14.72 -16.41
N THR A 5 -9.49 13.99 -17.52
CA THR A 5 -8.88 12.66 -17.68
C THR A 5 -7.36 12.70 -17.76
N GLU A 6 -6.78 13.73 -18.41
CA GLU A 6 -5.32 13.89 -18.49
C GLU A 6 -4.69 14.30 -17.15
N LEU A 7 -5.37 15.15 -16.37
CA LEU A 7 -4.89 15.52 -15.03
C LEU A 7 -4.87 14.32 -14.08
N VAL A 8 -5.92 13.49 -14.11
CA VAL A 8 -5.97 12.24 -13.33
C VAL A 8 -4.89 11.26 -13.77
N SER A 9 -4.60 11.19 -15.08
CA SER A 9 -3.52 10.37 -15.65
C SER A 9 -2.12 10.84 -15.20
N LYS A 10 -1.84 12.15 -15.24
CA LYS A 10 -0.58 12.73 -14.75
C LYS A 10 -0.39 12.52 -13.24
N LYS A 11 -1.45 12.71 -12.44
CA LYS A 11 -1.42 12.48 -10.98
C LYS A 11 -1.17 11.01 -10.62
N LYS A 12 -1.79 10.07 -11.35
CA LYS A 12 -1.50 8.63 -11.21
C LYS A 12 -0.06 8.29 -11.61
N LYS A 13 0.49 8.91 -12.66
CA LYS A 13 1.91 8.71 -13.03
C LYS A 13 2.88 9.17 -11.94
N GLY A 14 2.66 10.34 -11.33
CA GLY A 14 3.48 10.83 -10.21
C GLY A 14 3.36 9.94 -8.97
N PHE A 15 2.15 9.45 -8.69
CA PHE A 15 1.88 8.47 -7.64
C PHE A 15 2.74 7.20 -7.78
N PHE A 16 2.68 6.56 -8.95
CA PHE A 16 3.45 5.34 -9.22
C PHE A 16 4.96 5.62 -9.25
N ALA A 17 5.41 6.73 -9.84
CA ALA A 17 6.83 7.10 -9.86
C ALA A 17 7.42 7.22 -8.45
N ASN A 18 6.69 7.82 -7.51
CA ASN A 18 7.11 7.90 -6.10
C ASN A 18 7.09 6.54 -5.40
N LEU A 19 6.09 5.71 -5.70
CA LEU A 19 5.96 4.36 -5.11
C LEU A 19 7.11 3.42 -5.53
N PHE A 20 7.64 3.60 -6.73
CA PHE A 20 8.77 2.84 -7.27
C PHE A 20 10.13 3.48 -7.00
N SER A 21 10.19 4.71 -6.48
CA SER A 21 11.47 5.38 -6.18
C SER A 21 12.18 4.70 -5.00
N GLU A 22 13.41 4.26 -5.23
CA GLU A 22 14.27 3.65 -4.20
C GLU A 22 14.66 4.67 -3.11
N ASP A 23 14.71 5.96 -3.47
CA ASP A 23 15.06 7.11 -2.60
C ASP A 23 14.00 7.50 -1.56
N SER A 24 12.90 6.76 -1.43
CA SER A 24 11.75 7.18 -0.62
C SER A 24 11.94 6.99 0.91
N LYS A 25 12.98 7.61 1.49
CA LYS A 25 12.97 8.01 2.92
C LYS A 25 11.72 8.86 3.24
N TYR A 26 11.20 9.55 2.23
CA TYR A 26 9.90 10.22 2.29
C TYR A 26 8.76 9.18 2.26
N ASN A 27 7.89 9.22 3.26
CA ASN A 27 6.66 8.41 3.38
C ASN A 27 6.88 6.91 3.67
N SER A 28 7.95 6.56 4.40
CA SER A 28 8.14 5.18 4.89
C SER A 28 7.90 5.05 6.39
N LEU A 29 7.09 4.08 6.79
CA LEU A 29 6.88 3.72 8.20
C LEU A 29 7.64 2.45 8.55
N LEU A 30 8.41 2.49 9.63
CA LEU A 30 9.21 1.36 10.08
C LEU A 30 8.38 0.38 10.91
N MET A 31 8.62 -0.91 10.70
CA MET A 31 8.15 -1.97 11.59
C MET A 31 9.12 -3.17 11.60
N THR A 32 8.93 -4.09 12.53
CA THR A 32 9.73 -5.31 12.58
C THR A 32 9.45 -6.21 11.37
N LYS A 33 10.48 -6.91 10.88
CA LYS A 33 10.37 -7.87 9.77
C LYS A 33 9.25 -8.89 9.98
N ARG A 34 9.19 -9.47 11.18
CA ARG A 34 8.14 -10.42 11.57
C ARG A 34 6.73 -9.82 11.45
N LYS A 35 6.54 -8.57 11.87
CA LYS A 35 5.25 -7.89 11.77
C LYS A 35 4.90 -7.58 10.32
N ASN A 36 5.87 -7.15 9.52
CA ASN A 36 5.64 -6.85 8.10
C ASN A 36 5.13 -8.09 7.35
N VAL A 37 5.85 -9.22 7.46
CA VAL A 37 5.47 -10.50 6.84
C VAL A 37 4.09 -10.95 7.33
N SER A 38 3.85 -10.95 8.65
CA SER A 38 2.57 -11.37 9.22
C SER A 38 1.40 -10.51 8.73
N VAL A 39 1.59 -9.20 8.55
CA VAL A 39 0.52 -8.32 8.05
C VAL A 39 0.28 -8.55 6.55
N ILE A 40 1.32 -8.79 5.75
CA ILE A 40 1.16 -9.14 4.32
C ILE A 40 0.30 -10.40 4.18
N GLU A 41 0.60 -11.44 4.95
CA GLU A 41 -0.16 -12.69 4.97
C GLU A 41 -1.62 -12.46 5.39
N ASP A 42 -1.85 -11.71 6.47
CA ASP A 42 -3.19 -11.37 6.95
C ASP A 42 -3.98 -10.60 5.86
N VAL A 43 -3.39 -9.58 5.22
CA VAL A 43 -4.05 -8.81 4.14
C VAL A 43 -4.44 -9.72 2.98
N LYS A 44 -3.51 -10.58 2.52
CA LYS A 44 -3.77 -11.51 1.42
C LYS A 44 -4.88 -12.49 1.78
N ARG A 45 -4.83 -13.10 2.96
CA ARG A 45 -5.88 -14.00 3.46
C ARG A 45 -7.24 -13.29 3.42
N ILE A 46 -7.37 -12.12 4.04
CA ILE A 46 -8.63 -11.40 4.14
C ILE A 46 -9.18 -11.02 2.74
N LYS A 47 -8.31 -10.58 1.83
CA LYS A 47 -8.72 -10.22 0.47
C LYS A 47 -9.15 -11.43 -0.37
N VAL A 48 -8.49 -12.57 -0.22
CA VAL A 48 -8.85 -13.82 -0.92
C VAL A 48 -10.19 -14.35 -0.43
N PHE A 49 -10.37 -14.47 0.89
CA PHE A 49 -11.61 -15.03 1.46
C PHE A 49 -12.76 -14.02 1.52
N LYS A 50 -12.49 -12.73 1.28
CA LYS A 50 -13.44 -11.59 1.37
C LYS A 50 -14.24 -11.55 2.68
N LYS A 51 -13.75 -12.24 3.71
CA LYS A 51 -14.40 -12.41 5.01
C LYS A 51 -13.50 -11.81 6.08
N LYS A 52 -14.13 -11.02 6.95
CA LYS A 52 -13.47 -10.34 8.07
C LYS A 52 -13.96 -11.02 9.34
N GLU A 53 -13.13 -11.84 9.94
CA GLU A 53 -13.55 -12.75 11.01
C GLU A 53 -13.34 -12.14 12.41
N SER A 54 -12.51 -11.10 12.49
CA SER A 54 -12.17 -10.45 13.74
C SER A 54 -12.08 -8.92 13.59
N SER A 55 -12.24 -8.21 14.71
CA SER A 55 -11.96 -6.77 14.79
C SER A 55 -10.51 -6.42 14.41
N ARG A 56 -9.59 -7.39 14.43
CA ARG A 56 -8.23 -7.24 13.91
C ARG A 56 -8.24 -7.18 12.39
N ASP A 57 -8.96 -8.07 11.72
CA ASP A 57 -9.04 -8.10 10.25
C ASP A 57 -9.58 -6.77 9.70
N TYR A 58 -10.64 -6.24 10.32
CA TYR A 58 -11.18 -4.92 9.98
C TYR A 58 -10.13 -3.81 10.10
N ARG A 59 -9.32 -3.83 11.17
CA ARG A 59 -8.24 -2.85 11.37
C ARG A 59 -7.11 -3.03 10.34
N ILE A 60 -6.78 -4.27 10.00
CA ILE A 60 -5.70 -4.58 9.07
C ILE A 60 -6.04 -4.02 7.68
N ILE A 61 -7.16 -4.40 7.09
CA ILE A 61 -7.49 -3.95 5.72
C ILE A 61 -7.83 -2.45 5.62
N ARG A 62 -8.17 -1.81 6.75
CA ARG A 62 -8.37 -0.36 6.80
C ARG A 62 -7.06 0.40 6.78
N ARG A 63 -5.99 -0.20 7.33
CA ARG A 63 -4.69 0.46 7.49
C ARG A 63 -3.66 0.01 6.46
N TYR A 64 -3.80 -1.20 5.94
CA TYR A 64 -2.80 -1.83 5.11
C TYR A 64 -3.40 -2.38 3.82
N ASP A 65 -2.61 -2.27 2.77
CA ASP A 65 -2.78 -2.96 1.51
C ASP A 65 -1.42 -3.54 1.06
N VAL A 66 -1.44 -4.49 0.13
CA VAL A 66 -0.27 -5.14 -0.43
C VAL A 66 -0.22 -4.84 -1.92
N LEU A 67 0.93 -4.37 -2.38
CA LEU A 67 1.24 -4.19 -3.79
C LEU A 67 2.44 -5.06 -4.17
N THR A 68 2.36 -5.73 -5.32
CA THR A 68 3.50 -6.47 -5.87
C THR A 68 4.26 -5.58 -6.85
N VAL A 69 5.55 -5.38 -6.59
CA VAL A 69 6.47 -4.55 -7.36
C VAL A 69 7.65 -5.41 -7.78
N GLN A 70 7.82 -5.65 -9.08
CA GLN A 70 8.92 -6.47 -9.62
C GLN A 70 9.03 -7.86 -8.95
N GLY A 71 7.88 -8.47 -8.60
CA GLY A 71 7.83 -9.76 -7.90
C GLY A 71 7.99 -9.68 -6.37
N CYS A 72 8.30 -8.51 -5.82
CA CYS A 72 8.40 -8.28 -4.38
C CYS A 72 7.10 -7.71 -3.81
N GLU A 73 6.56 -8.35 -2.76
CA GLU A 73 5.38 -7.84 -2.05
C GLU A 73 5.79 -6.69 -1.12
N LYS A 74 5.10 -5.56 -1.26
CA LYS A 74 5.30 -4.36 -0.47
C LYS A 74 4.02 -4.01 0.25
N LEU A 75 4.12 -3.76 1.55
CA LEU A 75 3.03 -3.29 2.37
C LEU A 75 2.90 -1.77 2.23
N ILE A 76 1.70 -1.28 1.98
CA ILE A 76 1.39 0.13 1.75
C ILE A 76 0.13 0.52 2.50
N GLU A 77 -0.17 1.80 2.60
CA GLU A 77 -1.52 2.23 2.94
C GLU A 77 -2.50 1.94 1.78
N PRO A 78 -3.80 1.68 2.07
CA PRO A 78 -4.81 1.54 1.04
C PRO A 78 -4.87 2.77 0.13
N LEU A 79 -4.88 2.52 -1.17
CA LEU A 79 -5.04 3.58 -2.17
C LEU A 79 -6.42 4.22 -2.00
N SER A 80 -6.47 5.55 -1.95
CA SER A 80 -7.72 6.30 -2.00
C SER A 80 -7.58 7.50 -2.92
N ASP A 81 -8.66 7.82 -3.65
CA ASP A 81 -8.66 8.97 -4.57
C ASP A 81 -8.53 10.32 -3.83
N ALA A 82 -8.70 10.32 -2.50
CA ALA A 82 -8.57 11.51 -1.66
C ALA A 82 -7.12 11.78 -1.21
N ARG A 83 -6.19 10.80 -1.35
CA ARG A 83 -4.81 10.94 -0.89
C ARG A 83 -3.88 11.22 -2.07
N GLU A 84 -3.08 12.28 -1.93
CA GLU A 84 -2.09 12.66 -2.95
C GLU A 84 -0.79 11.84 -2.88
N SER A 85 -0.59 11.10 -1.78
CA SER A 85 0.56 10.21 -1.55
C SER A 85 0.14 8.96 -0.78
N VAL A 86 0.91 7.88 -0.92
CA VAL A 86 0.74 6.64 -0.13
C VAL A 86 2.02 6.35 0.61
N GLU A 87 1.87 6.03 1.89
CA GLU A 87 2.99 5.58 2.70
C GLU A 87 3.28 4.10 2.45
N LYS A 88 4.57 3.75 2.41
CA LYS A 88 5.05 2.37 2.34
C LYS A 88 5.52 1.92 3.72
N PHE A 89 5.26 0.68 4.09
CA PHE A 89 5.77 0.10 5.32
C PHE A 89 7.00 -0.73 5.02
N VAL A 90 8.11 -0.38 5.64
CA VAL A 90 9.41 -1.05 5.47
C VAL A 90 9.84 -1.70 6.77
N HIS A 91 10.65 -2.74 6.65
CA HIS A 91 11.34 -3.33 7.78
C HIS A 91 12.85 -3.25 7.55
N ALA A 92 13.60 -2.98 8.61
CA ALA A 92 15.03 -3.24 8.64
C ALA A 92 15.26 -4.69 9.10
N GLU A 93 16.41 -5.26 8.73
CA GLU A 93 16.90 -6.52 9.33
C GLU A 93 17.54 -6.28 10.70
#